data_AF-A0A2N5W6U7-F1
#
_entry.id   AF-A0A2N5W6U7-F1
#
_cell.length_a   1.000
_cell.length_b   1.000
_cell.length_c   1.000
_cell.angle_alpha   90.00
_cell.angle_beta   90.00
_cell.angle_gamma   90.00
#
_symmetry.space_group_name_H-M   'P 1'
#
loop_
_entity.id
_entity.type
_entity.pdbx_description
1 polymer ?
#
loop_
_entity_poly.entity_id
_entity_poly.type
_entity_poly.pdbx_seq_one_letter_code
_entity_poly.pdbx_strand_id
1 'polypeptide(L)'
;MRLQFTTLFTVLLVLISCSCALETAANPNLEARNIDDEGYINLSVGVRMKRDETTLEKRSESPQSTPLLLRRDPETGRIAWPRSFSEALTMAKRDLPNIVKSSLHRRTALARRTMRVVITWYTGHDLLYPACFSESDNWAPTDDSMVAAVTIEWPGKPKCGAFVRIQHGSKKHKSIVVRIVDSCAGCATGSAHLDLTKAAFEKLYDEDVGMVEGLKAKVIPCPSKIEEDWNDDVIARYGPQQTIQLDS
;
A
#
# COMPACT_ATOMS: atom_id res chain seq x y z
N MET A 1 73.27 -6.94 -23.81
CA MET A 1 72.03 -6.34 -24.36
C MET A 1 71.58 -5.28 -23.35
N ARG A 2 71.99 -4.01 -23.53
CA ARG A 2 71.30 -2.89 -24.21
C ARG A 2 69.99 -2.44 -23.52
N LEU A 3 70.05 -1.18 -23.06
CA LEU A 3 69.09 -0.28 -22.42
C LEU A 3 67.73 -0.12 -23.14
N GLN A 4 66.70 0.38 -22.43
CA GLN A 4 66.10 1.76 -22.50
C GLN A 4 64.87 1.83 -21.55
N PHE A 5 64.90 2.54 -20.41
CA PHE A 5 64.48 3.93 -20.13
C PHE A 5 63.58 4.64 -21.17
N THR A 6 62.42 5.13 -20.70
CA THR A 6 61.45 6.17 -21.18
C THR A 6 60.02 5.61 -20.96
N THR A 7 59.00 6.25 -20.37
CA THR A 7 58.61 7.67 -20.16
C THR A 7 57.38 7.61 -19.24
N LEU A 8 57.39 8.09 -17.98
CA LEU A 8 57.01 9.44 -17.54
C LEU A 8 56.28 10.32 -18.58
N PHE A 9 55.23 11.03 -18.12
CA PHE A 9 54.39 12.04 -18.80
C PHE A 9 53.17 11.56 -19.61
N THR A 10 52.02 11.44 -18.93
CA THR A 10 50.74 12.03 -19.39
C THR A 10 49.94 12.53 -18.18
N VAL A 11 50.51 13.53 -17.48
CA VAL A 11 49.77 14.55 -16.73
C VAL A 11 49.97 15.83 -17.52
N LEU A 12 49.03 16.19 -18.41
CA LEU A 12 48.79 17.57 -18.84
C LEU A 12 47.58 17.63 -19.79
N LEU A 13 46.71 18.62 -19.53
CA LEU A 13 45.76 19.26 -20.45
C LEU A 13 44.49 18.48 -20.86
N VAL A 14 43.47 18.51 -19.99
CA VAL A 14 42.27 19.35 -20.22
C VAL A 14 41.75 19.81 -18.84
N LEU A 15 42.56 20.64 -18.16
CA LEU A 15 42.01 21.70 -17.33
C LEU A 15 41.95 22.93 -18.24
N ILE A 16 40.87 23.70 -18.14
CA ILE A 16 40.51 24.88 -18.94
C ILE A 16 39.64 24.56 -20.17
N SER A 17 38.33 24.47 -19.94
CA SER A 17 37.30 25.14 -20.76
C SER A 17 35.98 25.12 -19.98
N CYS A 18 35.36 26.29 -19.86
CA CYS A 18 34.09 26.59 -19.17
C CYS A 18 34.14 26.85 -17.66
N SER A 19 35.12 27.64 -17.22
CA SER A 19 34.79 28.80 -16.37
C SER A 19 34.78 30.02 -17.28
N CYS A 20 33.68 30.80 -17.26
CA CYS A 20 33.30 31.95 -18.11
C CYS A 20 32.22 31.66 -19.16
N ALA A 21 31.00 31.44 -18.66
CA ALA A 21 29.78 32.00 -19.25
C ALA A 21 28.87 32.42 -18.08
N LEU A 22 29.43 33.30 -17.23
CA LEU A 22 28.68 34.21 -16.38
C LEU A 22 28.70 35.55 -17.15
N GLU A 23 27.53 36.17 -17.30
CA GLU A 23 27.29 37.51 -17.90
C GLU A 23 27.43 37.56 -19.43
N THR A 24 26.37 37.59 -20.25
CA THR A 24 25.29 38.59 -20.23
C THR A 24 24.13 38.10 -21.12
N ALA A 25 23.02 37.76 -20.49
CA ALA A 25 21.69 37.89 -21.08
C ALA A 25 20.73 38.09 -19.91
N ALA A 26 20.68 39.33 -19.43
CA ALA A 26 19.57 39.79 -18.63
C ALA A 26 18.31 39.67 -19.50
N ASN A 27 17.53 38.62 -19.26
CA ASN A 27 16.12 38.61 -19.57
C ASN A 27 15.36 38.18 -18.30
N PRO A 28 14.44 39.02 -17.80
CA PRO A 28 13.84 38.89 -16.48
C PRO A 28 12.63 37.96 -16.59
N ASN A 29 12.80 36.65 -16.38
CA ASN A 29 11.66 35.75 -16.15
C ASN A 29 12.04 34.38 -15.54
N LEU A 30 12.94 34.38 -14.55
CA LEU A 30 13.00 33.28 -13.59
C LEU A 30 12.18 33.69 -12.38
N GLU A 31 10.87 33.50 -12.52
CA GLU A 31 9.93 33.50 -11.42
C GLU A 31 10.46 32.55 -10.33
N ALA A 32 10.84 33.13 -9.20
CA ALA A 32 10.99 32.43 -7.95
C ALA A 32 9.73 31.59 -7.71
N ARG A 33 9.88 30.27 -7.60
CA ARG A 33 8.77 29.40 -7.18
C ARG A 33 9.18 28.56 -5.98
N ASN A 34 8.78 29.14 -4.84
CA ASN A 34 8.46 28.56 -3.53
C ASN A 34 9.61 28.00 -2.71
N ILE A 35 10.43 28.93 -2.21
CA ILE A 35 10.88 28.89 -0.82
C ILE A 35 9.64 29.21 0.03
N ASP A 36 9.22 28.32 0.94
CA ASP A 36 8.28 28.70 1.99
C ASP A 36 9.01 29.51 3.06
N ASP A 37 8.29 30.38 3.78
CA ASP A 37 8.84 31.36 4.73
C ASP A 37 9.59 30.74 5.94
N GLU A 38 9.89 29.44 5.93
CA GLU A 38 10.70 28.74 6.94
C GLU A 38 12.01 28.15 6.39
N GLY A 39 12.38 28.40 5.13
CA GLY A 39 13.75 28.16 4.64
C GLY A 39 14.10 26.69 4.35
N TYR A 40 13.13 25.84 4.00
CA TYR A 40 13.40 24.46 3.63
C TYR A 40 13.61 24.30 2.11
N ILE A 41 14.64 23.54 1.72
CA ILE A 41 14.88 23.17 0.33
C ILE A 41 14.49 21.69 0.13
N ASN A 42 13.60 21.45 -0.82
CA ASN A 42 13.20 20.10 -1.23
C ASN A 42 14.25 19.50 -2.16
N LEU A 43 15.10 18.60 -1.64
CA LEU A 43 16.10 17.86 -2.42
C LEU A 43 15.64 16.42 -2.63
N SER A 44 15.32 16.08 -3.88
CA SER A 44 15.09 14.71 -4.30
C SER A 44 16.43 14.06 -4.68
N VAL A 45 17.00 13.26 -3.77
CA VAL A 45 18.23 12.51 -4.04
C VAL A 45 17.90 11.08 -4.46
N GLY A 46 18.09 10.76 -5.73
CA GLY A 46 18.06 9.39 -6.22
C GLY A 46 19.35 8.67 -5.84
N VAL A 47 19.30 7.74 -4.89
CA VAL A 47 20.46 6.90 -4.54
C VAL A 47 20.59 5.77 -5.57
N ARG A 48 21.63 5.82 -6.39
CA ARG A 48 22.01 4.74 -7.32
C ARG A 48 23.11 3.91 -6.65
N MET A 49 22.78 2.71 -6.15
CA MET A 49 23.82 1.76 -5.73
C MET A 49 24.40 1.11 -6.98
N LYS A 50 25.72 1.28 -7.19
CA LYS A 50 26.47 0.56 -8.23
C LYS A 50 26.56 -0.90 -7.77
N ARG A 51 25.75 -1.78 -8.37
CA ARG A 51 25.87 -3.22 -8.23
C ARG A 51 26.85 -3.69 -9.31
N ASP A 52 27.84 -4.48 -8.92
CA ASP A 52 28.76 -5.11 -9.87
C ASP A 52 27.96 -5.92 -10.89
N GLU A 53 28.31 -5.73 -12.16
CA GLU A 53 27.65 -6.31 -13.31
C GLU A 53 27.82 -7.83 -13.30
N THR A 54 26.70 -8.56 -13.32
CA THR A 54 26.45 -9.59 -14.34
C THR A 54 24.95 -9.80 -14.44
N THR A 55 24.47 -9.88 -15.69
CA THR A 55 23.09 -10.14 -16.15
C THR A 55 22.15 -8.93 -16.27
N LEU A 56 21.84 -8.65 -17.53
CA LEU A 56 21.07 -7.54 -18.07
C LEU A 56 19.58 -7.93 -18.09
N GLU A 57 18.75 -7.37 -17.20
CA GLU A 57 17.28 -7.34 -17.41
C GLU A 57 16.66 -5.99 -17.02
N LYS A 58 16.18 -5.32 -18.07
CA LYS A 58 15.01 -4.43 -18.22
C LYS A 58 14.46 -3.68 -16.98
N ARG A 59 14.89 -2.41 -16.90
CA ARG A 59 14.18 -1.19 -16.44
C ARG A 59 12.73 -1.38 -15.94
N SER A 60 12.52 -1.32 -14.62
CA SER A 60 11.22 -0.98 -14.02
C SER A 60 11.19 0.49 -13.62
N GLU A 61 10.29 1.27 -14.23
CA GLU A 61 9.93 2.61 -13.81
C GLU A 61 9.20 2.57 -12.47
N SER A 62 9.89 3.01 -11.41
CA SER A 62 9.37 3.65 -10.19
C SER A 62 10.22 3.23 -8.98
N PRO A 63 11.25 4.00 -8.61
CA PRO A 63 11.70 3.98 -7.23
C PRO A 63 10.69 4.78 -6.42
N GLN A 64 9.97 4.10 -5.52
CA GLN A 64 9.25 4.76 -4.43
C GLN A 64 10.26 5.56 -3.60
N SER A 65 10.39 6.85 -3.87
CA SER A 65 11.28 7.73 -3.11
C SER A 65 10.64 8.01 -1.75
N THR A 66 11.40 7.75 -0.69
CA THR A 66 11.06 8.19 0.66
C THR A 66 11.86 9.46 0.94
N PRO A 67 11.24 10.55 1.40
CA PRO A 67 11.99 11.73 1.80
C PRO A 67 12.84 11.39 3.03
N LEU A 68 14.17 11.46 2.87
CA LEU A 68 15.13 11.41 3.97
C LEU A 68 15.54 12.84 4.28
N LEU A 69 15.12 13.35 5.44
CA LEU A 69 15.61 14.62 5.98
C LEU A 69 17.05 14.41 6.44
N LEU A 70 18.02 14.85 5.65
CA LEU A 70 19.42 14.88 6.04
C LEU A 70 19.75 16.27 6.57
N ARG A 71 19.98 16.35 7.89
CA ARG A 71 20.36 17.60 8.55
C ARG A 71 21.87 17.83 8.40
N ARG A 72 22.27 19.09 8.20
CA ARG A 72 23.66 19.51 8.35
C ARG A 72 24.01 19.55 9.83
N ASP A 73 25.18 19.04 10.14
CA ASP A 73 25.82 19.20 11.43
C ASP A 73 25.93 20.72 11.75
N PRO A 74 25.42 21.17 12.90
CA PRO A 74 25.33 22.60 13.22
C PRO A 74 26.69 23.25 13.51
N GLU A 75 27.72 22.48 13.83
CA GLU A 75 29.06 22.98 14.12
C GLU A 75 29.93 23.02 12.86
N THR A 76 29.75 22.05 11.96
CA THR A 76 30.61 21.90 10.77
C THR A 76 29.94 22.27 9.45
N GLY A 77 28.61 22.45 9.45
CA GLY A 77 27.82 22.75 8.25
C GLY A 77 27.79 21.64 7.21
N ARG A 78 28.31 20.44 7.52
CA ARG A 78 28.39 19.30 6.59
C ARG A 78 27.20 18.38 6.76
N ILE A 79 26.76 17.77 5.67
CA ILE A 79 25.67 16.78 5.68
C ILE A 79 26.19 15.52 6.38
N ALA A 80 25.55 15.14 7.49
CA ALA A 80 25.89 13.91 8.21
C ALA A 80 25.28 12.70 7.46
N TRP A 81 26.14 11.91 6.83
CA TRP A 81 25.74 10.69 6.12
C TRP A 81 25.79 9.49 7.06
N PRO A 82 24.71 8.68 7.16
CA PRO A 82 24.73 7.48 7.99
C PRO A 82 25.71 6.46 7.40
N ARG A 83 26.53 5.83 8.25
CA ARG A 83 27.50 4.80 7.84
C ARG A 83 26.87 3.42 7.74
N SER A 84 25.64 3.24 8.24
CA SER A 84 24.88 2.00 8.17
C SER A 84 23.36 2.24 8.18
N PHE A 85 22.58 1.22 7.77
CA PHE A 85 21.11 1.28 7.85
C PHE A 85 20.60 1.39 9.29
N SER A 86 21.27 0.73 10.24
CA SER A 86 20.94 0.84 11.67
C SER A 86 21.14 2.26 12.19
N GLU A 87 22.21 2.94 11.74
CA GLU A 87 22.50 4.34 12.05
C GLU A 87 21.50 5.30 11.40
N ALA A 88 21.12 5.05 10.13
CA ALA A 88 20.06 5.80 9.47
C ALA A 88 18.73 5.68 10.22
N LEU A 89 18.41 4.49 10.76
CA LEU A 89 17.20 4.25 11.52
C LEU A 89 17.24 4.91 12.91
N THR A 90 18.39 4.93 13.60
CA THR A 90 18.52 5.65 14.89
C THR A 90 18.52 7.16 14.71
N MET A 91 19.11 7.69 13.63
CA MET A 91 19.03 9.10 13.26
C MET A 91 17.58 9.50 12.93
N ALA A 92 16.86 8.69 12.16
CA ALA A 92 15.43 8.91 11.89
C ALA A 92 14.59 8.85 13.17
N LYS A 93 14.85 7.91 14.08
CA LYS A 93 14.05 7.75 15.32
C LYS A 93 14.18 8.91 16.30
N ARG A 94 15.33 9.58 16.37
CA ARG A 94 15.56 10.67 17.35
C ARG A 94 14.79 11.95 17.05
N ASP A 95 14.66 12.30 15.77
CA ASP A 95 14.16 13.63 15.36
C ASP A 95 12.89 13.58 14.48
N LEU A 96 12.12 12.48 14.52
CA LEU A 96 10.87 12.40 13.74
C LEU A 96 9.83 13.41 14.24
N PRO A 97 9.47 14.43 13.42
CA PRO A 97 8.39 15.37 13.76
C PRO A 97 7.07 14.61 13.90
N ASN A 98 6.15 15.11 14.73
CA ASN A 98 4.82 14.52 14.91
C ASN A 98 4.05 14.32 13.59
N ILE A 99 4.35 15.13 12.57
CA ILE A 99 3.80 15.02 11.22
C ILE A 99 4.27 13.74 10.51
N VAL A 100 5.52 13.33 10.68
CA VAL A 100 6.02 12.09 10.08
C VAL A 100 5.59 10.88 10.90
N LYS A 101 5.47 11.01 12.23
CA LYS A 101 4.83 9.98 13.08
C LYS A 101 3.37 9.76 12.67
N SER A 102 2.58 10.81 12.48
CA SER A 102 1.18 10.70 12.08
C SER A 102 1.02 10.15 10.65
N SER A 103 1.91 10.53 9.74
CA SER A 103 2.00 9.95 8.39
C SER A 103 2.37 8.45 8.43
N LEU A 104 3.36 8.07 9.25
CA LEU A 104 3.76 6.68 9.43
C LEU A 104 2.66 5.85 10.12
N HIS A 105 1.99 6.40 11.14
CA HIS A 105 0.82 5.79 11.77
C HIS A 105 -0.34 5.61 10.79
N ARG A 106 -0.61 6.62 9.95
CA ARG A 106 -1.65 6.53 8.91
C ARG A 106 -1.30 5.47 7.87
N ARG A 107 -0.04 5.40 7.44
CA ARG A 107 0.44 4.40 6.45
C ARG A 107 0.49 3.00 7.03
N THR A 108 0.91 2.82 8.28
CA THR A 108 0.86 1.53 8.97
C THR A 108 -0.57 1.09 9.25
N ALA A 109 -1.49 2.00 9.61
CA ALA A 109 -2.92 1.69 9.70
C ALA A 109 -3.52 1.28 8.35
N LEU A 110 -3.12 1.95 7.25
CA LEU A 110 -3.54 1.61 5.90
C LEU A 110 -2.99 0.24 5.44
N ALA A 111 -1.74 -0.06 5.82
CA ALA A 111 -1.10 -1.36 5.60
C ALA A 111 -1.79 -2.46 6.42
N ARG A 112 -2.15 -2.19 7.68
CA ARG A 112 -2.94 -3.12 8.53
C ARG A 112 -4.33 -3.41 7.98
N ARG A 113 -4.93 -2.48 7.22
CA ARG A 113 -6.21 -2.73 6.52
C ARG A 113 -6.06 -3.58 5.27
N THR A 114 -4.84 -3.74 4.74
CA THR A 114 -4.58 -4.49 3.51
C THR A 114 -4.04 -5.88 3.87
N MET A 115 -4.69 -6.91 3.35
CA MET A 115 -4.44 -8.31 3.72
C MET A 115 -4.30 -9.17 2.47
N ARG A 116 -3.57 -10.27 2.60
CA ARG A 116 -3.54 -11.35 1.60
C ARG A 116 -4.52 -12.41 2.05
N VAL A 117 -5.49 -12.72 1.20
CA VAL A 117 -6.59 -13.61 1.55
C VAL A 117 -6.69 -14.78 0.59
N VAL A 118 -7.24 -15.88 1.12
CA VAL A 118 -7.86 -16.95 0.35
C VAL A 118 -9.33 -16.61 0.17
N ILE A 119 -9.89 -16.87 -1.00
CA ILE A 119 -11.33 -16.78 -1.23
C ILE A 119 -11.89 -18.11 -1.75
N THR A 120 -13.09 -18.44 -1.29
CA THR A 120 -13.95 -19.51 -1.82
C THR A 120 -15.36 -18.97 -1.99
N TRP A 121 -16.33 -19.84 -2.29
CA TRP A 121 -17.73 -19.48 -2.29
C TRP A 121 -18.62 -20.51 -1.59
N TYR A 122 -19.75 -20.05 -1.05
CA TYR A 122 -20.79 -20.83 -0.39
C TYR A 122 -22.20 -20.40 -0.88
N THR A 123 -23.20 -21.25 -0.64
CA THR A 123 -24.53 -21.13 -1.28
C THR A 123 -25.62 -21.86 -0.49
N GLY A 124 -26.88 -21.62 -0.86
CA GLY A 124 -28.01 -22.43 -0.43
C GLY A 124 -28.27 -22.34 1.07
N HIS A 125 -28.35 -23.48 1.76
CA HIS A 125 -28.70 -23.51 3.18
C HIS A 125 -27.60 -22.95 4.08
N ASP A 126 -26.36 -22.90 3.60
CA ASP A 126 -25.23 -22.31 4.34
C ASP A 126 -25.36 -20.78 4.46
N LEU A 127 -26.27 -20.17 3.71
CA LEU A 127 -26.59 -18.74 3.82
C LEU A 127 -27.54 -18.41 4.97
N LEU A 128 -28.19 -19.41 5.57
CA LEU A 128 -29.18 -19.20 6.62
C LEU A 128 -28.51 -18.86 7.96
N TYR A 129 -29.16 -18.00 8.74
CA TYR A 129 -28.72 -17.61 10.09
C TYR A 129 -27.30 -17.00 10.15
N PRO A 130 -27.03 -15.94 9.37
CA PRO A 130 -25.71 -15.30 9.33
C PRO A 130 -25.28 -14.79 10.71
N ALA A 131 -24.06 -15.11 11.13
CA ALA A 131 -23.56 -14.88 12.50
C ALA A 131 -23.50 -13.41 12.94
N CYS A 132 -23.57 -12.44 12.02
CA CYS A 132 -23.55 -11.01 12.35
C CYS A 132 -24.94 -10.40 12.61
N PHE A 133 -26.01 -11.19 12.55
CA PHE A 133 -27.37 -10.75 12.78
C PHE A 133 -28.06 -11.63 13.81
N SER A 134 -29.06 -11.07 14.49
CA SER A 134 -29.91 -11.82 15.39
C SER A 134 -30.95 -12.61 14.59
N GLU A 135 -31.41 -13.75 15.10
CA GLU A 135 -32.51 -14.49 14.46
C GLU A 135 -33.78 -13.65 14.34
N SER A 136 -33.99 -12.69 15.25
CA SER A 136 -35.10 -11.74 15.20
C SER A 136 -35.06 -10.78 14.01
N ASP A 137 -33.90 -10.59 13.37
CA ASP A 137 -33.77 -9.75 12.19
C ASP A 137 -34.42 -10.40 10.95
N ASN A 138 -34.74 -11.71 11.01
CA ASN A 138 -35.42 -12.48 9.97
C ASN A 138 -34.87 -12.22 8.55
N TRP A 139 -33.54 -12.18 8.44
CA TRP A 139 -32.83 -11.91 7.20
C TRP A 139 -31.71 -12.92 6.98
N ALA A 140 -31.55 -13.34 5.73
CA ALA A 140 -30.44 -14.16 5.27
C ALA A 140 -29.98 -13.66 3.89
N PRO A 141 -28.67 -13.73 3.59
CA PRO A 141 -28.20 -13.49 2.23
C PRO A 141 -28.75 -14.51 1.25
N THR A 142 -28.68 -14.17 -0.03
CA THR A 142 -28.99 -15.05 -1.16
C THR A 142 -27.73 -15.27 -1.98
N ASP A 143 -27.77 -16.18 -2.95
CA ASP A 143 -26.67 -16.38 -3.89
C ASP A 143 -26.31 -15.12 -4.68
N ASP A 144 -27.27 -14.21 -4.85
CA ASP A 144 -27.13 -12.92 -5.54
C ASP A 144 -26.58 -11.79 -4.65
N SER A 145 -26.45 -12.03 -3.34
CA SER A 145 -25.94 -11.03 -2.41
C SER A 145 -24.44 -10.76 -2.64
N MET A 146 -23.95 -9.64 -2.13
CA MET A 146 -22.56 -9.19 -2.19
C MET A 146 -21.94 -9.22 -0.78
N VAL A 147 -21.91 -10.41 -0.18
CA VAL A 147 -21.48 -10.61 1.21
C VAL A 147 -20.41 -11.70 1.33
N ALA A 148 -19.81 -11.80 2.50
CA ALA A 148 -18.82 -12.82 2.81
C ALA A 148 -18.91 -13.29 4.26
N ALA A 149 -18.53 -14.55 4.46
CA ALA A 149 -18.19 -15.13 5.75
C ALA A 149 -16.67 -15.07 5.99
N VAL A 150 -16.24 -14.82 7.22
CA VAL A 150 -14.81 -14.78 7.59
C VAL A 150 -14.42 -15.99 8.43
N THR A 151 -13.19 -16.50 8.29
CA THR A 151 -12.66 -17.53 9.22
C THR A 151 -12.91 -17.13 10.67
N ILE A 152 -13.40 -18.07 11.49
CA ILE A 152 -13.69 -17.84 12.91
C ILE A 152 -12.44 -17.37 13.64
N GLU A 153 -11.37 -18.16 13.57
CA GLU A 153 -10.10 -17.90 14.24
C GLU A 153 -9.10 -17.25 13.27
N TRP A 154 -9.26 -15.96 13.00
CA TRP A 154 -8.32 -15.19 12.19
C TRP A 154 -7.89 -13.91 12.91
N PRO A 155 -6.61 -13.80 13.31
CA PRO A 155 -6.08 -12.58 13.93
C PRO A 155 -6.23 -11.35 13.02
N GLY A 156 -6.99 -10.37 13.50
CA GLY A 156 -7.27 -9.14 12.74
C GLY A 156 -8.30 -9.32 11.63
N LYS A 157 -9.17 -10.35 11.70
CA LYS A 157 -10.29 -10.50 10.77
C LYS A 157 -11.16 -9.24 10.71
N PRO A 158 -11.72 -8.91 9.54
CA PRO A 158 -12.75 -7.90 9.43
C PRO A 158 -13.91 -8.15 10.41
N LYS A 159 -14.40 -7.09 11.05
CA LYS A 159 -15.56 -7.17 11.96
C LYS A 159 -16.86 -7.36 11.19
N CYS A 160 -17.90 -7.84 11.89
CA CYS A 160 -19.27 -7.82 11.39
C CYS A 160 -19.64 -6.43 10.84
N GLY A 161 -20.32 -6.42 9.70
CA GLY A 161 -20.77 -5.22 9.01
C GLY A 161 -19.67 -4.47 8.25
N ALA A 162 -18.40 -4.85 8.39
CA ALA A 162 -17.30 -4.20 7.67
C ALA A 162 -17.40 -4.45 6.16
N PHE A 163 -17.00 -3.45 5.37
CA PHE A 163 -16.88 -3.59 3.93
C PHE A 163 -15.43 -3.95 3.56
N VAL A 164 -15.29 -4.95 2.69
CA VAL A 164 -14.00 -5.43 2.19
C VAL A 164 -13.95 -5.32 0.68
N ARG A 165 -12.94 -4.61 0.17
CA ARG A 165 -12.64 -4.58 -1.26
C ARG A 165 -11.63 -5.66 -1.60
N ILE A 166 -11.97 -6.54 -2.53
CA ILE A 166 -11.12 -7.66 -2.98
C ILE A 166 -10.71 -7.40 -4.43
N GLN A 167 -9.41 -7.51 -4.72
CA GLN A 167 -8.86 -7.32 -6.06
C GLN A 167 -8.57 -8.68 -6.72
N HIS A 168 -8.91 -8.79 -8.00
CA HIS A 168 -8.50 -9.92 -8.82
C HIS A 168 -6.97 -10.02 -8.88
N GLY A 169 -6.42 -11.24 -8.91
CA GLY A 169 -4.99 -11.51 -8.83
C GLY A 169 -4.19 -10.96 -10.01
N SER A 170 -4.64 -11.19 -11.24
CA SER A 170 -4.02 -10.67 -12.47
C SER A 170 -4.65 -9.39 -13.02
N LYS A 171 -5.98 -9.22 -12.94
CA LYS A 171 -6.73 -8.10 -13.52
C LYS A 171 -6.87 -6.95 -12.53
N LYS A 172 -5.87 -6.06 -12.44
CA LYS A 172 -5.79 -4.97 -11.44
C LYS A 172 -7.01 -4.01 -11.40
N HIS A 173 -7.74 -3.87 -12.49
CA HIS A 173 -8.95 -3.03 -12.57
C HIS A 173 -10.23 -3.77 -12.14
N LYS A 174 -10.18 -5.11 -12.01
CA LYS A 174 -11.31 -5.94 -11.61
C LYS A 174 -11.26 -6.13 -10.09
N SER A 175 -12.24 -5.55 -9.40
CA SER A 175 -12.39 -5.65 -7.95
C SER A 175 -13.84 -5.61 -7.55
N ILE A 176 -14.17 -6.25 -6.44
CA ILE A 176 -15.51 -6.23 -5.85
C ILE A 176 -15.46 -5.60 -4.46
N VAL A 177 -16.62 -5.21 -3.96
CA VAL A 177 -16.83 -4.84 -2.56
C VAL A 177 -17.87 -5.80 -2.00
N VAL A 178 -17.55 -6.41 -0.86
CA VAL A 178 -18.45 -7.30 -0.12
C VAL A 178 -18.61 -6.79 1.31
N ARG A 179 -19.71 -7.15 1.96
CA ARG A 179 -19.93 -6.90 3.39
C ARG A 179 -19.79 -8.18 4.20
N ILE A 180 -19.15 -8.08 5.37
CA ILE A 180 -18.98 -9.23 6.25
C ILE A 180 -20.24 -9.41 7.08
N VAL A 181 -20.90 -10.54 6.89
CA VAL A 181 -22.19 -10.86 7.53
C VAL A 181 -22.18 -12.15 8.30
N ASP A 182 -21.16 -12.98 8.12
CA ASP A 182 -21.15 -14.33 8.69
C ASP A 182 -19.73 -14.80 9.07
N SER A 183 -19.64 -15.96 9.72
CA SER A 183 -18.40 -16.64 10.07
C SER A 183 -18.32 -18.02 9.42
N CYS A 184 -17.22 -18.27 8.72
CA CYS A 184 -16.97 -19.53 8.04
C CYS A 184 -16.38 -20.56 9.01
N ALA A 185 -17.19 -21.55 9.41
CA ALA A 185 -16.76 -22.65 10.28
C ALA A 185 -15.92 -23.72 9.53
N GLY A 186 -16.09 -23.84 8.22
CA GLY A 186 -15.32 -24.78 7.37
C GLY A 186 -13.95 -24.24 6.93
N CYS A 187 -13.68 -22.95 7.12
CA CYS A 187 -12.44 -22.32 6.71
C CYS A 187 -11.29 -22.69 7.65
N ALA A 188 -10.09 -22.85 7.11
CA ALA A 188 -8.93 -23.28 7.89
C ALA A 188 -8.60 -22.29 9.02
N THR A 189 -8.51 -22.80 10.25
CA THR A 189 -8.12 -22.04 11.44
C THR A 189 -6.81 -21.27 11.22
N GLY A 190 -6.75 -20.02 11.67
CA GLY A 190 -5.58 -19.15 11.54
C GLY A 190 -5.39 -18.52 10.16
N SER A 191 -6.20 -18.92 9.17
CA SER A 191 -6.08 -18.41 7.80
C SER A 191 -6.92 -17.14 7.57
N ALA A 192 -6.39 -16.25 6.73
CA ALA A 192 -7.12 -15.10 6.25
C ALA A 192 -8.06 -15.50 5.09
N HIS A 193 -9.20 -16.10 5.41
CA HIS A 193 -10.15 -16.62 4.41
C HIS A 193 -11.43 -15.77 4.38
N LEU A 194 -11.89 -15.47 3.17
CA LEU A 194 -13.21 -14.89 2.90
C LEU A 194 -14.02 -15.86 2.04
N ASP A 195 -15.04 -16.46 2.61
CA ASP A 195 -15.96 -17.31 1.86
C ASP A 195 -17.08 -16.42 1.30
N LEU A 196 -17.23 -16.35 -0.01
CA LEU A 196 -18.08 -15.36 -0.68
C LEU A 196 -19.42 -15.99 -1.08
N THR A 197 -20.47 -15.19 -1.23
CA THR A 197 -21.63 -15.64 -2.01
C THR A 197 -21.25 -15.90 -3.46
N LYS A 198 -21.99 -16.79 -4.13
CA LYS A 198 -21.77 -17.16 -5.54
C LYS A 198 -21.59 -15.94 -6.45
N ALA A 199 -22.56 -15.03 -6.48
CA ALA A 199 -22.51 -13.85 -7.34
C ALA A 199 -21.33 -12.92 -7.02
N ALA A 200 -20.87 -12.86 -5.76
CA ALA A 200 -19.70 -12.09 -5.39
C ALA A 200 -18.41 -12.74 -5.92
N PHE A 201 -18.29 -14.06 -5.82
CA PHE A 201 -17.15 -14.82 -6.35
C PHE A 201 -17.06 -14.74 -7.87
N GLU A 202 -18.17 -14.97 -8.58
CA GLU A 202 -18.29 -14.91 -10.04
C GLU A 202 -17.85 -13.56 -10.62
N LYS A 203 -18.11 -12.48 -9.89
CA LYS A 203 -17.61 -11.15 -10.25
C LYS A 203 -16.08 -11.03 -10.23
N LEU A 204 -15.34 -12.00 -9.69
CA LEU A 204 -13.89 -12.11 -9.76
C LEU A 204 -13.45 -13.30 -10.63
N TYR A 205 -13.91 -14.51 -10.33
CA TYR A 205 -13.50 -15.77 -10.96
C TYR A 205 -14.71 -16.66 -11.23
N ASP A 206 -14.62 -17.53 -12.24
CA ASP A 206 -15.65 -18.52 -12.52
C ASP A 206 -15.75 -19.54 -11.36
N GLU A 207 -16.96 -20.03 -11.05
CA GLU A 207 -17.21 -20.89 -9.86
C GLU A 207 -16.39 -22.18 -9.85
N ASP A 208 -16.07 -22.71 -11.03
CA ASP A 208 -15.29 -23.94 -11.25
C ASP A 208 -13.83 -23.81 -10.77
N VAL A 209 -13.34 -22.58 -10.61
CA VAL A 209 -12.04 -22.32 -9.96
C VAL A 209 -12.08 -22.74 -8.49
N GLY A 210 -13.21 -22.56 -7.81
CA GLY A 210 -13.48 -22.98 -6.43
C GLY A 210 -12.73 -22.19 -5.35
N MET A 211 -11.40 -22.09 -5.43
CA MET A 211 -10.56 -21.44 -4.44
C MET A 211 -9.45 -20.62 -5.09
N VAL A 212 -9.22 -19.40 -4.61
CA VAL A 212 -8.11 -18.55 -5.08
C VAL A 212 -7.35 -17.94 -3.92
N GLU A 213 -6.04 -18.08 -3.94
CA GLU A 213 -5.15 -17.63 -2.87
C GLU A 213 -4.38 -16.35 -3.21
N GLY A 214 -3.83 -15.70 -2.16
CA GLY A 214 -2.90 -14.58 -2.31
C GLY A 214 -3.54 -13.29 -2.81
N LEU A 215 -4.87 -13.19 -2.82
CA LEU A 215 -5.57 -12.01 -3.28
C LEU A 215 -5.38 -10.84 -2.34
N LYS A 216 -5.33 -9.64 -2.90
CA LYS A 216 -5.24 -8.42 -2.10
C LYS A 216 -6.65 -8.00 -1.71
N ALA A 217 -6.95 -8.04 -0.41
CA ALA A 217 -8.16 -7.50 0.16
C ALA A 217 -7.87 -6.30 1.05
N LYS A 218 -8.83 -5.40 1.19
CA LYS A 218 -8.72 -4.22 2.03
C LYS A 218 -10.03 -3.89 2.71
N VAL A 219 -10.00 -3.73 4.03
CA VAL A 219 -11.14 -3.15 4.78
C VAL A 219 -11.28 -1.68 4.39
N ILE A 220 -12.46 -1.30 3.93
CA ILE A 220 -12.81 0.06 3.49
C ILE A 220 -13.95 0.62 4.35
N PRO A 221 -14.11 1.95 4.42
CA PRO A 221 -15.34 2.54 4.93
C PRO A 221 -16.56 2.06 4.14
N CYS A 222 -17.75 2.20 4.75
CA CYS A 222 -19.00 2.06 4.00
C CYS A 222 -18.94 2.92 2.73
N PRO A 223 -19.24 2.36 1.54
CA PRO A 223 -19.34 3.17 0.33
C PRO A 223 -20.39 4.27 0.51
N SER A 224 -20.06 5.52 0.16
CA SER A 224 -20.94 6.68 0.46
C SER A 224 -22.35 6.52 -0.11
N LYS A 225 -22.50 5.97 -1.32
CA LYS A 225 -23.81 5.69 -1.93
C LYS A 225 -24.67 4.70 -1.14
N ILE A 226 -24.04 3.77 -0.44
CA ILE A 226 -24.72 2.81 0.44
C ILE A 226 -25.06 3.48 1.78
N GLU A 227 -24.15 4.31 2.29
CA GLU A 227 -24.35 5.04 3.54
C GLU A 227 -25.45 6.11 3.45
N GLU A 228 -25.57 6.77 2.29
CA GLU A 228 -26.57 7.80 2.01
C GLU A 228 -27.98 7.22 1.83
N ASP A 229 -28.12 6.01 1.26
CA ASP A 229 -29.41 5.40 0.94
C ASP A 229 -29.40 3.88 1.22
N TRP A 230 -29.84 3.50 2.42
CA TRP A 230 -29.94 2.11 2.85
C TRP A 230 -31.30 1.48 2.51
N ASN A 231 -31.64 1.49 1.22
CA ASN A 231 -32.91 0.97 0.70
C ASN A 231 -32.96 -0.58 0.60
N ASP A 232 -34.10 -1.11 0.16
CA ASP A 232 -34.33 -2.56 0.05
C ASP A 232 -33.34 -3.26 -0.89
N ASP A 233 -32.88 -2.60 -1.96
CA ASP A 233 -31.86 -3.15 -2.87
C ASP A 233 -30.50 -3.29 -2.19
N VAL A 234 -30.16 -2.34 -1.33
CA VAL A 234 -28.95 -2.39 -0.50
C VAL A 234 -29.08 -3.50 0.54
N ILE A 235 -30.24 -3.63 1.18
CA ILE A 235 -30.51 -4.69 2.17
C ILE A 235 -30.43 -6.07 1.51
N ALA A 236 -31.01 -6.25 0.32
CA ALA A 236 -30.93 -7.50 -0.42
C ALA A 236 -29.48 -7.88 -0.78
N ARG A 237 -28.64 -6.89 -1.12
CA ARG A 237 -27.25 -7.14 -1.50
C ARG A 237 -26.28 -7.26 -0.33
N TYR A 238 -26.43 -6.45 0.70
CA TYR A 238 -25.41 -6.30 1.76
C TYR A 238 -25.96 -6.57 3.17
N GLY A 239 -27.26 -6.80 3.30
CA GLY A 239 -27.94 -7.04 4.56
C GLY A 239 -28.36 -5.77 5.32
N PRO A 240 -29.10 -5.95 6.43
CA PRO A 240 -29.56 -4.85 7.29
C PRO A 240 -28.42 -3.96 7.79
N GLN A 241 -28.71 -2.69 8.03
CA GLN A 241 -27.67 -1.71 8.41
C GLN A 241 -27.03 -2.05 9.76
N GLN A 242 -27.83 -2.46 10.73
CA GLN A 242 -27.37 -2.77 12.08
C GLN A 242 -26.95 -4.23 12.17
N THR A 243 -25.73 -4.48 12.61
CA THR A 243 -25.25 -5.81 12.98
C THR A 243 -25.19 -5.93 14.49
N ILE A 244 -25.22 -7.15 15.01
CA ILE A 244 -24.95 -7.35 16.43
C ILE A 244 -23.53 -6.85 16.75
N GLN A 245 -23.39 -6.09 17.83
CA GLN A 245 -22.09 -5.73 18.36
C GLN A 245 -21.55 -6.97 19.08
N LEU A 246 -20.80 -7.81 18.37
CA LEU A 246 -20.01 -8.85 19.03
C LEU A 246 -18.86 -8.13 19.74
N ASP A 247 -18.97 -8.00 21.07
CA ASP A 247 -17.88 -7.54 21.92
C ASP A 247 -16.66 -8.41 21.62
N SER A 248 -15.62 -7.77 21.09
CA SER A 248 -14.38 -8.38 20.60
C SER A 248 -13.40 -8.69 21.71
#